data_AF-A0A0P4UZX7-F1
#
_entry.id   AF-A0A0P4UZX7-F1
#
_cell.length_a   1.000
_cell.length_b   1.000
_cell.length_c   1.000
_cell.angle_alpha   90.00
_cell.angle_beta   90.00
_cell.angle_gamma   90.00
#
_symmetry.space_group_name_H-M   'P 1'
#
loop_
_entity.id
_entity.type
_entity.pdbx_description
1 polymer ?
#
loop_
_entity_poly.entity_id
_entity_poly.type
_entity_poly.pdbx_seq_one_letter_code
_entity_poly.pdbx_strand_id
1 'polypeptide(L)'
;MTYPKLSGEEITQKGKALYDRLRSKIETQENIGKLVSINVETGDYEIGDDLIVLSRQLQAKQPDAPIWAGRIGFNAVYAIGGTLIRTV
;
A
#
# COMPACT_ATOMS: atom_id res chain seq x y z
N MET A 1 7.52 19.84 6.55
CA MET A 1 7.07 18.49 6.15
C MET A 1 7.98 17.50 6.83
N THR A 2 7.42 16.52 7.54
CA THR A 2 8.20 15.44 8.15
C THR A 2 8.36 14.33 7.12
N TYR A 3 9.54 13.73 7.04
CA TYR A 3 9.85 12.70 6.06
C TYR A 3 10.18 11.40 6.80
N PRO A 4 9.80 10.24 6.25
CA PRO A 4 10.21 8.95 6.80
C PRO A 4 11.74 8.83 6.82
N LYS A 5 12.26 8.16 7.85
CA LYS A 5 13.71 7.92 8.01
C LYS A 5 14.23 6.82 7.08
N LEU A 6 13.34 5.95 6.60
CA LEU A 6 13.67 4.85 5.69
C LEU A 6 13.84 5.37 4.27
N SER A 7 14.80 4.80 3.54
CA SER A 7 14.92 5.02 2.10
C SER A 7 13.72 4.43 1.33
N GLY A 8 13.45 4.95 0.14
CA GLY A 8 12.38 4.42 -0.71
C GLY A 8 12.55 2.94 -1.06
N GLU A 9 13.78 2.46 -1.15
CA GLU A 9 14.10 1.04 -1.39
C GLU A 9 13.74 0.17 -0.18
N GLU A 10 14.12 0.59 1.03
CA GLU A 10 13.74 -0.10 2.27
C GLU A 10 12.22 -0.13 2.46
N ILE A 11 11.53 0.98 2.18
CA ILE A 11 10.07 1.05 2.23
C ILE A 11 9.46 0.06 1.24
N THR A 12 9.99 -0.01 0.03
CA THR A 12 9.51 -0.92 -1.01
C THR A 12 9.71 -2.39 -0.63
N GLN A 13 10.89 -2.74 -0.12
CA GLN A 13 11.19 -4.11 0.30
C GLN A 13 10.31 -4.55 1.47
N LYS A 14 10.21 -3.73 2.52
CA LYS A 14 9.38 -4.04 3.69
C LYS A 14 7.89 -4.06 3.34
N GLY A 15 7.43 -3.11 2.55
CA GLY A 15 6.04 -3.01 2.11
C GLY A 15 5.58 -4.22 1.31
N LYS A 16 6.39 -4.68 0.34
CA LYS A 16 6.11 -5.91 -0.41
C LYS A 16 6.06 -7.15 0.48
N ALA A 17 6.99 -7.28 1.43
CA ALA A 17 7.00 -8.40 2.36
C ALA A 17 5.76 -8.39 3.29
N LEU A 18 5.30 -7.22 3.72
CA LEU A 18 4.07 -7.09 4.51
C LEU A 18 2.83 -7.39 3.68
N TYR A 19 2.76 -6.91 2.44
CA TYR A 19 1.66 -7.23 1.53
C TYR A 19 1.53 -8.75 1.31
N ASP A 20 2.64 -9.44 1.05
CA ASP A 20 2.65 -10.90 0.86
C ASP A 20 2.11 -11.66 2.10
N ARG A 21 2.54 -11.24 3.31
CA ARG A 21 2.04 -11.80 4.57
C ARG A 21 0.56 -11.51 4.81
N LEU A 22 0.07 -10.36 4.37
CA LEU A 22 -1.33 -9.94 4.50
C LEU A 22 -2.23 -10.48 3.37
N ARG A 23 -1.65 -11.05 2.30
CA ARG A 23 -2.33 -11.40 1.06
C ARG A 23 -3.58 -12.24 1.29
N SER A 24 -3.48 -13.28 2.13
CA SER A 24 -4.61 -14.16 2.47
C SER A 24 -5.76 -13.46 3.19
N LYS A 25 -5.49 -12.34 3.87
CA LYS A 25 -6.48 -11.54 4.59
C LYS A 25 -7.07 -10.42 3.73
N ILE A 26 -6.27 -9.80 2.87
CA ILE A 26 -6.67 -8.58 2.14
C ILE A 26 -7.11 -8.85 0.70
N GLU A 27 -6.66 -9.93 0.05
CA GLU A 27 -7.11 -10.32 -1.30
C GLU A 27 -8.45 -11.07 -1.26
N THR A 28 -9.45 -10.47 -0.62
CA THR A 28 -10.83 -10.94 -0.68
C THR A 28 -11.51 -10.48 -1.96
N GLN A 29 -12.60 -11.13 -2.36
CA GLN A 29 -13.39 -10.76 -3.54
C GLN A 29 -13.83 -9.29 -3.53
N GLU A 30 -14.11 -8.73 -2.35
CA GLU A 30 -14.55 -7.34 -2.16
C GLU A 30 -13.41 -6.31 -2.20
N ASN A 31 -12.17 -6.75 -2.04
CA ASN A 31 -11.00 -5.90 -1.94
C ASN A 31 -10.11 -5.94 -3.19
N ILE A 32 -10.19 -6.99 -4.00
CA ILE A 32 -9.48 -7.06 -5.27
C ILE A 32 -9.79 -5.81 -6.11
N GLY A 33 -8.73 -5.14 -6.57
CA GLY A 33 -8.83 -3.91 -7.35
C GLY A 33 -8.93 -2.62 -6.53
N LYS A 34 -9.11 -2.69 -5.21
CA LYS A 34 -8.95 -1.54 -4.31
C LYS A 34 -7.47 -1.25 -4.07
N LEU A 35 -7.21 -0.06 -3.54
CA LEU A 35 -5.89 0.37 -3.11
C LEU A 35 -5.65 -0.05 -1.66
N VAL A 36 -4.38 -0.28 -1.34
CA VAL A 36 -3.92 -0.47 0.04
C VAL A 36 -2.73 0.44 0.29
N SER A 37 -2.73 1.12 1.42
CA SER A 37 -1.57 1.82 1.97
C SER A 37 -1.15 1.11 3.26
N ILE A 38 0.14 0.87 3.43
CA ILE A 38 0.72 0.13 4.56
C ILE A 38 1.81 0.99 5.18
N ASN A 39 1.71 1.29 6.48
CA ASN A 39 2.83 1.80 7.26
C ASN A 39 3.80 0.64 7.51
N VAL A 40 4.99 0.71 6.91
CA VAL A 40 5.92 -0.44 6.91
C VAL A 40 6.67 -0.64 8.23
N GLU A 41 6.59 0.31 9.16
CA GLU A 41 7.16 0.16 10.51
C GLU A 41 6.20 -0.56 11.45
N THR A 42 4.92 -0.24 11.38
CA THR A 42 3.90 -0.75 12.32
C THR A 42 3.11 -1.92 11.76
N GLY A 43 3.04 -2.05 10.43
CA GLY A 43 2.14 -2.98 9.75
C GLY A 43 0.68 -2.54 9.72
N ASP A 44 0.36 -1.33 10.21
CA ASP A 44 -0.97 -0.74 10.09
C ASP A 44 -1.27 -0.45 8.61
N TYR A 45 -2.49 -0.74 8.18
CA TYR A 45 -2.87 -0.61 6.79
C TYR A 45 -4.30 -0.12 6.63
N GLU A 46 -4.54 0.61 5.56
CA GLU A 46 -5.85 1.13 5.17
C GLU A 46 -6.17 0.65 3.75
N ILE A 47 -7.43 0.28 3.49
CA ILE A 47 -7.91 -0.18 2.17
C ILE A 47 -9.02 0.75 1.70
N GLY A 48 -9.01 1.14 0.43
CA GLY A 48 -10.05 1.98 -0.15
C GLY A 48 -9.76 2.37 -1.60
N ASP A 49 -10.40 3.45 -2.06
CA ASP A 49 -10.39 3.83 -3.48
C ASP A 49 -9.54 5.07 -3.79
N ASP A 50 -9.05 5.77 -2.75
CA ASP A 50 -8.25 6.99 -2.90
C ASP A 50 -6.93 6.90 -2.12
N LEU A 51 -5.82 6.81 -2.86
CA LEU A 51 -4.48 6.66 -2.28
C LEU A 51 -4.09 7.80 -1.33
N ILE A 52 -4.54 9.03 -1.62
CA ILE A 52 -4.22 10.21 -0.83
C ILE A 52 -4.95 10.16 0.50
N VAL A 53 -6.23 9.78 0.50
CA VAL A 53 -7.03 9.60 1.72
C VAL A 53 -6.42 8.52 2.61
N LEU A 54 -6.13 7.34 2.05
CA LEU A 54 -5.51 6.24 2.79
C LEU A 54 -4.16 6.66 3.41
N SER A 55 -3.33 7.34 2.63
CA SER A 55 -2.03 7.81 3.13
C SER A 55 -2.18 8.87 4.21
N ARG A 56 -3.19 9.75 4.14
CA ARG A 56 -3.48 10.75 5.17
C ARG A 56 -3.97 10.12 6.46
N GLN A 57 -4.77 9.06 6.39
CA GLN A 57 -5.24 8.33 7.57
C GLN A 57 -4.06 7.72 8.35
N LEU A 58 -3.09 7.14 7.65
CA LEU A 58 -1.85 6.65 8.27
C LEU A 58 -1.00 7.78 8.85
N GLN A 59 -0.85 8.89 8.10
CA GLN A 59 -0.09 10.05 8.56
C GLN A 59 -0.73 10.77 9.75
N ALA A 60 -2.06 10.69 9.91
CA ALA A 60 -2.74 11.20 11.09
C ALA A 60 -2.36 10.43 12.37
N LYS A 61 -2.01 9.13 12.23
CA LYS A 61 -1.50 8.30 13.34
C LYS A 61 0.00 8.52 13.57
N GLN A 62 0.79 8.60 12.50
CA GLN A 62 2.23 8.85 12.53
C GLN A 62 2.64 9.82 11.40
N PRO A 63 2.98 11.09 11.71
CA PRO A 63 3.24 12.11 10.69
C PRO A 63 4.36 11.79 9.69
N ASP A 64 5.35 11.01 10.10
CA ASP A 64 6.49 10.55 9.27
C ASP A 64 6.36 9.09 8.82
N ALA A 65 5.13 8.55 8.80
CA ALA A 65 4.87 7.17 8.44
C ALA A 65 5.54 6.78 7.11
N PRO A 66 6.42 5.77 7.09
CA PRO A 66 6.96 5.23 5.87
C PRO A 66 5.89 4.37 5.18
N ILE A 67 5.18 4.97 4.24
CA ILE A 67 4.03 4.33 3.59
C ILE A 67 4.46 3.67 2.28
N TRP A 68 4.18 2.38 2.17
CA TRP A 68 4.16 1.67 0.88
C TRP A 68 2.72 1.51 0.43
N ALA A 69 2.46 1.61 -0.88
CA ALA A 69 1.12 1.43 -1.40
C ALA A 69 1.07 0.54 -2.64
N GLY A 70 -0.06 -0.16 -2.78
CA GLY A 70 -0.30 -1.15 -3.82
C GLY A 70 -1.76 -1.16 -4.26
N ARG A 71 -2.04 -1.87 -5.36
CA ARG A 71 -3.41 -2.24 -5.74
C ARG A 71 -3.59 -3.72 -5.53
N ILE A 72 -4.62 -4.09 -4.77
CA ILE A 72 -4.84 -5.45 -4.29
C ILE A 72 -5.09 -6.39 -5.46
N GLY A 73 -4.21 -7.38 -5.64
CA GLY A 73 -4.26 -8.38 -6.71
C GLY A 73 -3.69 -7.94 -8.06
N PHE A 74 -2.95 -6.82 -8.13
CA PHE A 74 -2.38 -6.29 -9.37
C PHE A 74 -0.88 -5.98 -9.24
N ASN A 75 -0.17 -6.01 -10.37
CA ASN A 75 1.27 -5.71 -10.42
C ASN A 75 1.62 -4.21 -10.41
N ALA A 76 0.61 -3.33 -10.46
CA ALA A 76 0.79 -1.88 -10.48
C ALA A 76 -0.38 -1.18 -9.77
N VAL A 77 -0.12 0.03 -9.25
CA VAL A 77 -1.14 0.86 -8.58
C VAL A 77 -2.09 1.49 -9.60
N TYR A 78 -1.51 2.07 -10.66
CA TYR A 78 -2.19 2.71 -11.77
C TYR A 78 -1.50 2.31 -13.09
N ALA A 79 -2.25 2.36 -14.19
CA ALA A 79 -1.73 2.24 -15.54
C ALA A 79 -1.83 3.59 -16.25
N ILE A 80 -0.79 3.96 -16.99
CA ILE A 80 -0.79 5.15 -17.85
C ILE A 80 -0.83 4.65 -19.30
N GLY A 81 -1.96 4.89 -19.99
CA GLY A 81 -2.13 4.49 -21.39
C GLY A 81 -2.22 2.98 -21.66
N GLY A 82 -2.43 2.15 -20.63
CA GLY A 82 -2.51 0.70 -20.75
C GLY A 82 -3.45 0.06 -19.71
N THR A 83 -3.37 -1.26 -19.58
CA THR A 83 -4.24 -2.06 -18.69
C THR A 83 -3.45 -2.63 -17.52
N LEU A 84 -4.06 -2.63 -16.33
CA LEU A 84 -3.50 -3.29 -15.15
C LEU A 84 -3.51 -4.82 -15.32
N ILE A 85 -2.43 -5.49 -14.93
CA ILE A 85 -2.31 -6.95 -15.04
C ILE A 85 -2.59 -7.56 -13.67
N ARG A 86 -3.57 -8.47 -13.62
CA ARG A 86 -3.88 -9.24 -12.41
C ARG A 86 -2.76 -10.22 -12.13
N THR A 87 -2.21 -10.15 -10.93
CA THR A 87 -1.29 -11.16 -10.40
C THR A 87 -2.15 -12.23 -9.73
N VAL A 88 -2.32 -13.36 -10.44
CA VAL A 88 -3.08 -14.52 -9.94
C VAL A 88 -2.50 -15.10 -8.66
#